data_AF-A0A6J1LFY3-F1
#
_entry.id   AF-A0A6J1LFY3-F1
#
_cell.length_a   1.000
_cell.length_b   1.000
_cell.length_c   1.000
_cell.angle_alpha   90.00
_cell.angle_beta   90.00
_cell.angle_gamma   90.00
#
_symmetry.space_group_name_H-M   'P 1'
#
loop_
_entity.id
_entity.type
_entity.pdbx_description
1 polymer ?
#
loop_
_entity_poly.entity_id
_entity_poly.type
_entity_poly.pdbx_seq_one_letter_code
_entity_poly.pdbx_strand_id
1 'polypeptide(L)'
;MSSKSETDVEMSTSEKPRTSGDANETAKVDELISLETLRESPVQWPERFPGMEKFLTMSDTPIHRPSADSDQILSCVNLAAINQFARLPPEQLVEKIKSMHDQIYRLGLRESKEMTRGKLLGIFDRERLTKAKAMRN
;
A
#
# COMPACT_ATOMS: atom_id res chain seq x y z
N MET A 1 0.97 63.85 -12.35
CA MET A 1 0.97 63.43 -13.78
C MET A 1 2.34 62.80 -14.09
N SER A 2 2.51 62.26 -15.29
CA SER A 2 3.74 61.76 -15.95
C SER A 2 5.05 62.49 -15.56
N SER A 3 6.26 61.89 -15.61
CA SER A 3 6.64 60.57 -16.17
C SER A 3 8.03 60.07 -15.70
N LYS A 4 8.40 58.88 -16.22
CA LYS A 4 9.75 58.27 -16.42
C LYS A 4 10.86 59.28 -16.85
N SER A 5 12.18 58.97 -16.83
CA SER A 5 12.85 57.65 -16.97
C SER A 5 14.27 57.52 -16.39
N GLU A 6 14.76 56.27 -16.37
CA GLU A 6 16.17 55.82 -16.47
C GLU A 6 16.83 56.25 -17.83
N THR A 7 18.09 55.91 -18.20
CA THR A 7 19.22 55.14 -17.59
C THR A 7 20.43 56.08 -17.33
N ASP A 8 21.71 55.98 -17.73
CA ASP A 8 22.56 54.98 -18.45
C ASP A 8 24.08 55.34 -18.32
N VAL A 9 24.98 54.50 -18.85
CA VAL A 9 26.45 54.69 -19.07
C VAL A 9 27.31 54.72 -17.77
N GLU A 10 28.40 53.95 -17.57
CA GLU A 10 29.46 53.49 -18.48
C GLU A 10 29.75 51.97 -18.52
N MET A 11 30.37 51.56 -19.63
CA MET A 11 30.93 50.24 -19.93
C MET A 11 32.45 50.25 -19.72
N SER A 12 33.05 49.16 -19.25
CA SER A 12 34.50 48.94 -19.34
C SER A 12 34.83 47.46 -19.52
N THR A 13 35.20 47.10 -20.76
CA THR A 13 35.61 45.76 -21.17
C THR A 13 37.11 45.54 -20.96
N SER A 14 37.48 44.33 -20.54
CA SER A 14 38.82 43.77 -20.72
C SER A 14 38.73 42.25 -20.84
N GLU A 15 39.66 41.63 -21.59
CA GLU A 15 39.47 40.28 -22.14
C GLU A 15 40.23 39.16 -21.40
N LYS A 16 39.92 37.92 -21.81
CA LYS A 16 40.37 36.65 -21.21
C LYS A 16 41.84 36.33 -21.53
N PRO A 17 42.55 35.52 -20.72
CA PRO A 17 42.49 34.08 -21.02
C PRO A 17 42.47 33.09 -19.84
N ARG A 18 41.88 31.95 -20.15
CA ARG A 18 41.60 30.71 -19.40
C ARG A 18 42.82 30.09 -18.66
N THR A 19 42.58 29.52 -17.48
CA THR A 19 42.82 28.07 -17.17
C THR A 19 42.16 27.64 -15.84
N SER A 20 41.89 26.33 -15.71
CA SER A 20 41.61 25.54 -14.48
C SER A 20 40.73 26.15 -13.37
N GLY A 21 39.50 25.64 -13.25
CA GLY A 21 38.62 25.87 -12.09
C GLY A 21 37.37 24.98 -11.99
N ASP A 22 37.16 24.08 -12.95
CA ASP A 22 35.95 23.26 -13.09
C ASP A 22 36.02 21.98 -12.25
N ALA A 23 36.01 22.16 -10.93
CA ALA A 23 36.14 21.08 -9.94
C ALA A 23 35.12 21.17 -8.78
N ASN A 24 34.17 22.12 -8.86
CA ASN A 24 33.29 22.49 -7.74
C ASN A 24 31.78 22.37 -8.07
N GLU A 25 31.43 22.00 -9.31
CA GLU A 25 30.02 21.78 -9.71
C GLU A 25 29.70 20.28 -9.83
N THR A 26 30.63 19.48 -10.38
CA THR A 26 30.53 18.01 -10.43
C THR A 26 30.40 17.35 -9.06
N ALA A 27 31.15 17.84 -8.06
CA ALA A 27 31.10 17.32 -6.68
C ALA A 27 29.69 17.36 -6.06
N LYS A 28 28.85 18.33 -6.47
CA LYS A 28 27.50 18.53 -5.95
C LYS A 28 26.45 17.59 -6.52
N VAL A 29 26.77 16.86 -7.59
CA VAL A 29 25.82 15.95 -8.25
C VAL A 29 25.88 14.55 -7.63
N ASP A 30 27.08 14.09 -7.25
CA ASP A 30 27.26 12.82 -6.52
C ASP A 30 26.62 12.88 -5.11
N GLU A 31 26.63 14.04 -4.45
CA GLU A 31 25.94 14.27 -3.17
C GLU A 31 24.40 14.08 -3.23
N LEU A 32 23.81 14.04 -4.43
CA LEU A 32 22.38 13.82 -4.65
C LEU A 32 22.01 12.37 -5.02
N ILE A 33 22.99 11.45 -5.03
CA ILE A 33 22.74 10.04 -5.32
C ILE A 33 22.25 9.34 -4.04
N SER A 34 20.95 9.07 -3.97
CA SER A 34 20.36 8.24 -2.90
C SER A 34 20.86 6.80 -2.97
N LEU A 35 21.92 6.47 -2.21
CA LEU A 35 22.45 5.12 -2.04
C LEU A 35 21.57 4.21 -1.14
N GLU A 36 20.29 4.55 -0.95
CA GLU A 36 19.39 3.76 -0.13
C GLU A 36 19.00 2.46 -0.84
N THR A 37 19.37 1.33 -0.26
CA THR A 37 18.86 0.04 -0.71
C THR A 37 17.38 -0.05 -0.36
N LEU A 38 16.52 -0.22 -1.36
CA LEU A 38 15.11 -0.56 -1.16
C LEU A 38 15.03 -1.74 -0.18
N ARG A 39 14.51 -1.50 1.02
CA ARG A 39 14.34 -2.56 2.02
C ARG A 39 13.40 -3.61 1.45
N GLU A 40 13.75 -4.88 1.61
CA GLU A 40 12.86 -5.98 1.28
C GLU A 40 11.50 -5.76 1.94
N SER A 41 10.42 -5.99 1.18
CA SER A 41 9.06 -5.84 1.70
C SER A 41 8.90 -6.69 2.97
N PRO A 42 8.36 -6.14 4.08
CA PRO A 42 8.26 -6.86 5.34
C PRO A 42 7.64 -8.25 5.17
N VAL A 43 8.33 -9.27 5.67
CA VAL A 43 7.92 -10.68 5.54
C VAL A 43 6.52 -10.84 6.13
N GLN A 44 5.51 -10.97 5.26
CA GLN A 44 4.09 -10.95 5.64
C GLN A 44 3.72 -12.06 6.64
N TRP A 45 4.48 -13.17 6.63
CA TRP A 45 4.27 -14.34 7.49
C TRP A 45 5.63 -14.89 7.97
N PRO A 46 6.00 -14.72 9.25
CA PRO A 46 7.29 -15.19 9.78
C PRO A 46 7.49 -16.73 9.74
N GLU A 47 6.41 -17.52 9.78
CA GLU A 47 6.44 -18.97 9.56
C GLU A 47 6.03 -19.27 8.10
N ARG A 48 6.93 -19.84 7.28
CA ARG A 48 6.57 -20.30 5.92
C ARG A 48 5.86 -21.65 5.99
N PHE A 49 4.53 -21.66 5.87
CA PHE A 49 3.76 -22.91 5.84
C PHE A 49 4.00 -23.72 4.54
N PRO A 50 3.95 -25.07 4.58
CA PRO A 50 4.05 -25.90 3.37
C PRO A 50 3.04 -25.51 2.31
N GLY A 51 3.51 -25.32 1.07
CA GLY A 51 2.69 -24.89 -0.06
C GLY A 51 2.45 -23.37 -0.18
N MET A 52 2.86 -22.55 0.81
CA MET A 52 2.65 -21.09 0.78
C MET A 52 3.32 -20.43 -0.44
N GLU A 53 4.50 -20.90 -0.87
CA GLU A 53 5.18 -20.43 -2.09
C GLU A 53 4.30 -20.55 -3.34
N LYS A 54 3.51 -21.63 -3.43
CA LYS A 54 2.56 -21.85 -4.53
C LYS A 54 1.40 -20.84 -4.45
N PHE A 55 0.92 -20.52 -3.25
CA PHE A 55 -0.12 -19.49 -3.07
C PHE A 55 0.38 -18.08 -3.43
N LEU A 56 1.62 -17.74 -3.09
CA LEU A 56 2.22 -16.44 -3.45
C LEU A 56 2.47 -16.27 -4.96
N THR A 57 2.60 -17.37 -5.69
CA THR A 57 2.84 -17.39 -7.16
C THR A 57 1.59 -17.71 -7.99
N MET A 58 0.44 -18.00 -7.37
CA MET A 58 -0.83 -18.13 -8.08
C MET A 58 -1.37 -16.75 -8.46
N SER A 59 -1.60 -16.52 -9.76
CA SER A 59 -2.36 -15.36 -10.24
C SER A 59 -3.83 -15.39 -9.77
N ASP A 60 -4.39 -16.60 -9.71
CA ASP A 60 -5.78 -16.86 -9.30
C ASP A 60 -5.82 -17.36 -7.85
N THR A 61 -5.58 -16.43 -6.91
CA THR A 61 -5.61 -16.76 -5.47
C THR A 61 -7.05 -16.99 -5.00
N PRO A 62 -7.38 -18.12 -4.33
CA PRO A 62 -8.72 -18.34 -3.76
C PRO A 62 -9.04 -17.40 -2.58
N ILE A 63 -8.07 -16.59 -2.16
CA ILE A 63 -8.34 -15.33 -1.46
C ILE A 63 -8.99 -14.39 -2.49
N HIS A 64 -10.32 -14.47 -2.58
CA HIS A 64 -11.14 -13.48 -3.27
C HIS A 64 -10.98 -12.15 -2.52
N ARG A 65 -9.92 -11.40 -2.85
CA ARG A 65 -9.96 -9.94 -2.74
C ARG A 65 -11.25 -9.54 -3.46
N PRO A 66 -12.19 -8.81 -2.82
CA PRO A 66 -13.23 -8.18 -3.60
C PRO A 66 -12.52 -7.32 -4.64
N SER A 67 -12.75 -7.60 -5.92
CA SER A 67 -12.57 -6.58 -6.92
C SER A 67 -13.36 -5.36 -6.43
N ALA A 68 -12.78 -4.17 -6.53
CA ALA A 68 -13.46 -2.94 -6.16
C ALA A 68 -14.46 -2.59 -7.27
N ASP A 69 -15.41 -3.49 -7.51
CA ASP A 69 -16.44 -3.38 -8.52
C ASP A 69 -17.26 -2.14 -8.16
N SER A 70 -17.09 -1.07 -8.94
CA SER A 70 -17.74 0.23 -8.70
C SER A 70 -19.25 0.08 -8.52
N ASP A 71 -19.85 -0.86 -9.24
CA ASP A 71 -21.27 -1.24 -9.17
C ASP A 71 -21.68 -1.76 -7.79
N GLN A 72 -20.78 -2.46 -7.08
CA GLN A 72 -21.02 -2.90 -5.70
C GLN A 72 -20.92 -1.72 -4.72
N ILE A 73 -20.01 -0.77 -4.94
CA ILE A 73 -19.92 0.46 -4.13
C ILE A 73 -21.19 1.31 -4.32
N LEU A 74 -21.70 1.39 -5.55
CA LEU A 74 -22.93 2.10 -5.93
C LEU A 74 -24.23 1.33 -5.59
N SER A 75 -24.14 0.12 -5.05
CA SER A 75 -25.30 -0.67 -4.60
C SER A 75 -26.17 0.12 -3.62
N CYS A 76 -27.50 0.07 -3.80
CA CYS A 76 -28.47 0.83 -3.01
C CYS A 76 -28.30 0.66 -1.49
N VAL A 77 -27.86 -0.51 -1.04
CA VAL A 77 -27.58 -0.81 0.39
C VAL A 77 -26.36 -0.02 0.89
N ASN A 78 -25.29 0.01 0.11
CA ASN A 78 -24.06 0.73 0.44
C ASN A 78 -24.27 2.25 0.37
N LEU A 79 -24.99 2.73 -0.65
CA LEU A 79 -25.39 4.13 -0.75
C LEU A 79 -26.29 4.55 0.43
N ALA A 80 -27.19 3.69 0.90
CA ALA A 80 -28.00 3.97 2.09
C ALA A 80 -27.14 4.04 3.37
N ALA A 81 -26.14 3.17 3.54
CA ALA A 81 -25.21 3.20 4.67
C ALA A 81 -24.32 4.46 4.66
N ILE A 82 -23.77 4.84 3.50
CA ILE A 82 -23.00 6.08 3.31
C ILE A 82 -23.85 7.30 3.69
N ASN A 83 -25.10 7.36 3.22
CA ASN A 83 -26.03 8.44 3.56
C ASN A 83 -26.45 8.46 5.04
N GLN A 84 -26.39 7.33 5.76
CA GLN A 84 -26.58 7.30 7.21
C GLN A 84 -25.36 7.88 7.94
N PHE A 85 -24.14 7.45 7.58
CA PHE A 85 -22.92 7.98 8.19
C PHE A 85 -22.71 9.47 7.93
N ALA A 86 -23.05 9.96 6.73
CA ALA A 86 -22.99 11.38 6.38
C ALA A 86 -23.98 12.28 7.15
N ARG A 87 -24.91 11.69 7.92
CA ARG A 87 -25.88 12.40 8.78
C ARG A 87 -25.51 12.34 10.28
N LEU A 88 -24.46 11.62 10.65
CA LEU A 88 -24.00 11.55 12.05
C LEU A 88 -23.18 12.79 12.43
N PRO A 89 -23.33 13.32 13.66
CA PRO A 89 -22.36 14.25 14.23
C PRO A 89 -20.94 13.65 14.25
N PRO A 90 -19.88 14.46 14.13
CA PRO A 90 -18.49 13.98 14.11
C PRO A 90 -18.13 13.07 15.28
N GLU A 91 -18.66 13.36 16.48
CA GLU A 91 -18.41 12.60 17.71
C GLU A 91 -19.01 11.19 17.62
N GLN A 92 -20.24 11.08 17.12
CA GLN A 92 -20.93 9.79 16.92
C GLN A 92 -20.29 9.00 15.77
N LEU A 93 -19.79 9.67 14.73
CA LEU A 93 -19.06 9.02 13.65
C LEU A 93 -17.73 8.43 14.17
N VAL A 94 -16.98 9.16 15.01
CA VAL A 94 -15.75 8.66 15.66
C VAL A 94 -16.04 7.51 16.61
N GLU A 95 -17.12 7.57 17.41
CA GLU A 95 -17.55 6.44 18.24
C GLU A 95 -17.92 5.21 17.40
N LYS A 96 -18.65 5.41 16.30
CA LYS A 96 -19.03 4.33 15.37
C LYS A 96 -17.81 3.67 14.72
N ILE A 97 -16.80 4.45 14.33
CA ILE A 97 -15.53 3.95 13.79
C ILE A 97 -14.78 3.09 14.82
N LYS A 98 -14.70 3.54 16.09
CA LYS A 98 -14.10 2.75 17.19
C LYS A 98 -14.84 1.43 17.40
N SER A 99 -16.17 1.48 17.49
CA SER A 99 -17.02 0.28 17.63
C SER A 99 -16.83 -0.73 16.49
N MET A 100 -16.67 -0.25 15.25
CA MET A 100 -16.36 -1.09 14.10
C MET A 100 -14.94 -1.67 14.16
N HIS A 101 -13.95 -0.92 14.63
CA HIS A 101 -12.59 -1.41 14.86
C HIS A 101 -12.56 -2.54 15.90
N ASP A 102 -13.24 -2.37 17.03
CA ASP A 102 -13.38 -3.39 18.08
C ASP A 102 -14.14 -4.65 17.59
N GLN A 103 -15.07 -4.48 16.65
CA GLN A 103 -15.74 -5.60 15.99
C GLN A 103 -14.77 -6.35 15.04
N ILE A 104 -14.01 -5.63 14.21
CA ILE A 104 -13.02 -6.21 13.28
C ILE A 104 -11.95 -6.98 14.05
N TYR A 105 -11.41 -6.41 15.13
CA TYR A 105 -10.43 -7.07 16.00
C TYR A 105 -10.99 -8.39 16.58
N ARG A 106 -12.20 -8.37 17.15
CA ARG A 106 -12.85 -9.57 17.71
C ARG A 106 -13.20 -10.63 16.66
N LEU A 107 -13.44 -10.23 15.41
CA LEU A 107 -13.64 -11.14 14.28
C LEU A 107 -12.33 -11.80 13.86
N GLY A 108 -11.25 -11.04 13.68
CA GLY A 108 -9.92 -11.59 13.35
C GLY A 108 -9.38 -12.55 14.42
N LEU A 109 -9.62 -12.26 15.71
CA LEU A 109 -9.31 -13.18 16.81
C LEU A 109 -10.13 -14.49 16.79
N ARG A 110 -11.33 -14.49 16.20
CA ARG A 110 -12.16 -15.69 16.02
C ARG A 110 -11.73 -16.47 14.78
N GLU A 111 -11.48 -15.77 13.68
CA GLU A 111 -10.99 -16.34 12.43
C GLU A 111 -9.62 -17.02 12.60
N SER A 112 -8.67 -16.38 13.29
CA SER A 112 -7.35 -16.95 13.59
C SER A 112 -7.46 -18.28 14.38
N LYS A 113 -8.39 -18.37 15.34
CA LYS A 113 -8.66 -19.62 16.08
C LYS A 113 -9.26 -20.70 15.17
N GLU A 114 -10.18 -20.33 14.30
CA GLU A 114 -10.82 -21.27 13.37
C GLU A 114 -9.86 -21.76 12.27
N MET A 115 -9.00 -20.89 11.75
CA MET A 115 -7.91 -21.24 10.83
C MET A 115 -6.89 -22.19 11.49
N THR A 116 -6.56 -21.94 12.76
CA THR A 116 -5.73 -22.87 13.56
C THR A 116 -6.41 -24.23 13.74
N ARG A 117 -7.73 -24.24 14.00
CA ARG A 117 -8.55 -25.47 14.07
C ARG A 117 -8.57 -26.22 12.74
N GLY A 118 -8.67 -25.50 11.62
CA GLY A 118 -8.56 -26.05 10.27
C GLY A 118 -7.19 -26.65 9.96
N LYS A 119 -6.09 -26.00 10.38
CA LYS A 119 -4.72 -26.53 10.28
C LYS A 119 -4.58 -27.86 11.03
N LEU A 120 -5.12 -27.94 12.26
CA LEU A 120 -5.09 -29.16 13.08
C LEU A 120 -5.96 -30.29 12.50
N LEU A 121 -7.13 -29.97 11.94
CA LEU A 121 -8.01 -30.94 11.29
C LEU A 121 -7.54 -31.35 9.87
N GLY A 122 -6.46 -30.74 9.36
CA GLY A 122 -5.88 -31.07 8.06
C GLY A 122 -6.76 -30.72 6.85
N ILE A 123 -7.79 -29.89 7.00
CA ILE A 123 -8.75 -29.60 5.90
C ILE A 123 -8.13 -28.82 4.73
N PHE A 124 -6.96 -28.22 4.95
CA PHE A 124 -6.16 -27.54 3.92
C PHE A 124 -5.20 -28.48 3.18
N ASP A 125 -4.99 -29.71 3.67
CA ASP A 125 -4.16 -30.74 3.03
C ASP A 125 -4.92 -31.33 1.83
N ARG A 126 -4.64 -30.77 0.64
CA ARG A 126 -5.27 -31.19 -0.61
C ARG A 126 -4.92 -32.63 -1.00
N GLU A 127 -3.79 -33.17 -0.55
CA GLU A 127 -3.36 -34.55 -0.87
C GLU A 127 -4.15 -35.56 -0.04
N ARG A 128 -4.42 -35.26 1.24
CA ARG A 128 -5.40 -36.02 2.04
C ARG A 128 -6.80 -35.94 1.43
N LEU A 129 -7.23 -34.76 0.99
CA LEU A 129 -8.59 -34.58 0.46
C LEU A 129 -8.82 -35.34 -0.86
N THR A 130 -7.85 -35.31 -1.78
CA THR A 130 -7.94 -36.10 -3.03
C THR A 130 -7.85 -37.60 -2.76
N LYS A 131 -6.93 -38.05 -1.89
CA LYS A 131 -6.81 -39.46 -1.51
C LYS A 131 -8.07 -39.99 -0.81
N ALA A 132 -8.64 -39.23 0.12
CA ALA A 132 -9.88 -39.59 0.80
C ALA A 132 -11.11 -39.62 -0.14
N LYS A 133 -11.10 -38.83 -1.21
CA LYS A 133 -12.13 -38.88 -2.26
C LYS A 133 -11.94 -40.08 -3.19
N ALA A 134 -10.70 -40.41 -3.56
CA ALA A 134 -10.38 -41.57 -4.38
C ALA A 134 -10.70 -42.92 -3.68
N MET A 135 -10.56 -42.98 -2.35
CA MET A 135 -10.86 -44.16 -1.52
C MET A 135 -12.37 -44.34 -1.20
N ARG A 136 -13.27 -43.56 -1.81
CA ARG A 136 -14.73 -43.60 -1.61
C ARG A 136 -15.51 -43.97 -2.87
N ASN A 137 -14.82 -44.09 -4.00
CA ASN A 137 -15.36 -44.55 -5.30
C ASN A 137 -14.89 -45.98 -5.59
#